data_AF-A0A2N3FZ90-F1
#
_entry.id   AF-A0A2N3FZ90-F1
#
_cell.length_a   1.000
_cell.length_b   1.000
_cell.length_c   1.000
_cell.angle_alpha   90.00
_cell.angle_beta   90.00
_cell.angle_gamma   90.00
#
_symmetry.space_group_name_H-M   'P 1'
#
loop_
_entity.id
_entity.type
_entity.pdbx_description
1 polymer ?
#
loop_
_entity_poly.entity_id
_entity_poly.type
_entity_poly.pdbx_seq_one_letter_code
_entity_poly.pdbx_strand_id
1 'polypeptide(L)' 'MIIDCDTCEARGKECGDCVVTFFTIPVRGQRPEVVEMDDAQAAAVSALASGGLVPPLRLVRSDRAS' A
#
# COMPACT_ATOMS: atom_id res chain seq x y z
N MET A 1 0.80 11.22 -23.39
CA MET A 1 0.00 12.00 -22.43
C MET A 1 0.95 12.49 -21.35
N ILE A 2 0.93 13.78 -21.01
CA ILE A 2 1.82 14.39 -19.99
C ILE A 2 0.93 14.82 -18.83
N ILE A 3 1.33 14.46 -17.61
CA ILE A 3 0.68 14.89 -16.37
C ILE A 3 1.63 15.87 -15.68
N ASP A 4 1.18 17.11 -15.48
CA ASP A 4 1.93 18.16 -14.79
C ASP A 4 1.20 18.55 -13.50
N CYS A 5 1.75 18.14 -12.36
CA CYS A 5 1.18 18.44 -11.05
C CYS A 5 1.46 19.87 -10.60
N ASP A 6 2.44 20.57 -11.21
CA ASP A 6 2.77 21.93 -10.83
C ASP A 6 1.72 22.94 -11.30
N THR A 7 1.01 22.63 -12.39
CA THR A 7 -0.08 23.44 -12.97
C THR A 7 -1.48 22.92 -12.63
N CYS A 8 -1.60 21.89 -11.77
CA CYS A 8 -2.89 21.29 -11.41
C CYS A 8 -3.71 22.19 -10.46
N GLU A 9 -4.95 22.55 -10.83
CA GLU A 9 -5.84 23.39 -10.00
C GLU A 9 -6.24 22.77 -8.66
N ALA A 10 -6.16 21.43 -8.56
CA ALA A 10 -6.44 20.68 -7.34
C ALA A 10 -5.21 20.48 -6.44
N ARG A 11 -4.02 20.95 -6.86
CA ARG A 11 -2.76 20.79 -6.11
C ARG A 11 -2.93 21.30 -4.67
N GLY A 12 -2.58 20.44 -3.72
CA GLY A 12 -2.66 20.70 -2.28
C GLY A 12 -4.04 20.55 -1.65
N LYS A 13 -5.13 20.58 -2.43
CA LYS A 13 -6.50 20.45 -1.90
C LYS A 13 -6.92 18.98 -1.80
N GLU A 14 -6.76 18.25 -2.90
CA GLU A 14 -7.25 16.87 -3.06
C GLU A 14 -6.11 15.87 -3.33
N CYS A 15 -4.85 16.26 -3.11
CA CYS A 15 -3.71 15.40 -3.42
C CYS A 15 -3.68 14.08 -2.63
N GLY A 16 -4.30 14.06 -1.43
CA GLY A 16 -4.38 12.88 -0.58
C GLY A 16 -5.20 11.73 -1.17
N ASP A 17 -6.14 12.02 -2.07
CA ASP A 17 -7.01 11.04 -2.75
C ASP A 17 -6.86 11.07 -4.29
N CYS A 18 -5.82 11.75 -4.81
CA CYS A 18 -5.63 11.85 -6.25
C CYS A 18 -5.10 10.54 -6.84
N VAL A 19 -5.75 10.01 -7.89
CA VAL A 19 -5.27 8.79 -8.59
C VAL A 19 -3.85 8.96 -9.17
N VAL A 20 -3.46 10.19 -9.50
CA VAL A 20 -2.12 10.51 -10.01
C VAL A 20 -1.04 10.15 -8.98
N THR A 21 -1.34 10.29 -7.69
CA THR A 21 -0.45 9.91 -6.58
C THR A 21 -0.03 8.45 -6.67
N PHE A 22 -0.90 7.54 -7.14
CA PHE A 22 -0.56 6.13 -7.36
C PHE A 22 0.43 5.91 -8.51
N PHE A 23 0.44 6.82 -9.50
CA PHE A 23 1.33 6.77 -10.65
C PHE A 23 2.67 7.49 -10.42
N THR A 24 2.69 8.54 -9.58
CA THR A 24 3.86 9.42 -9.41
C THR A 24 4.59 9.27 -8.08
N ILE A 25 3.90 8.95 -6.98
CA ILE A 25 4.59 8.44 -5.81
C ILE A 25 5.07 7.05 -6.19
N PRO A 26 6.33 6.68 -5.91
CA PRO A 26 6.79 5.31 -6.08
C PRO A 26 6.09 4.42 -5.06
N VAL A 27 4.80 4.14 -5.26
CA VAL A 27 4.05 3.15 -4.48
C VAL A 27 4.68 1.77 -4.67
N ARG A 28 5.49 1.56 -5.72
CA ARG A 28 6.18 0.30 -6.05
C ARG A 28 7.50 0.50 -6.81
N GLY A 29 8.23 1.59 -6.56
CA GLY A 29 9.49 1.89 -7.27
C GLY A 29 10.75 1.45 -6.55
N GLN A 30 10.73 1.39 -5.21
CA GLN A 30 11.73 0.69 -4.44
C GLN A 30 11.21 -0.73 -4.22
N ARG A 31 12.09 -1.74 -4.34
CA ARG A 31 11.77 -3.12 -3.97
C ARG A 31 10.99 -3.06 -2.65
N PRO A 32 9.75 -3.57 -2.57
CA PRO A 32 8.98 -3.48 -1.34
C PRO A 32 9.87 -3.95 -0.21
N GLU A 33 10.10 -3.06 0.75
CA GLU A 33 10.86 -3.40 1.94
C GLU A 33 10.16 -4.60 2.57
N VAL A 34 10.91 -5.65 2.84
CA VAL A 34 10.32 -6.84 3.44
C VAL A 34 9.91 -6.43 4.85
N VAL A 35 8.61 -6.38 5.08
CA VAL A 35 8.05 -6.17 6.41
C VAL A 35 8.01 -7.53 7.08
N GLU A 36 8.92 -7.75 8.03
CA GLU A 36 8.86 -8.90 8.92
C GLU A 36 7.70 -8.70 9.90
N MET A 37 6.83 -9.70 9.99
CA MET A 37 5.72 -9.74 10.94
C MET A 37 5.86 -10.98 11.81
N ASP A 38 5.81 -10.79 13.13
CA ASP A 38 5.67 -11.90 14.05
C ASP A 38 4.24 -12.48 14.02
N ASP A 39 4.07 -13.63 14.68
CA ASP A 39 2.78 -14.34 14.71
C ASP A 39 1.66 -13.52 15.35
N ALA A 40 1.97 -12.68 16.34
CA ALA A 40 0.99 -11.85 17.02
C ALA A 40 0.52 -10.71 16.12
N GLN A 41 1.43 -10.09 15.38
CA GLN A 41 1.13 -9.08 14.37
C GLN A 41 0.31 -9.68 13.22
N ALA A 42 0.67 -10.87 12.74
CA ALA A 42 -0.09 -11.58 11.71
C ALA A 42 -1.53 -11.90 12.18
N ALA A 43 -1.68 -12.36 13.42
CA ALA A 43 -2.98 -12.63 14.02
C ALA A 43 -3.82 -11.35 14.17
N ALA A 44 -3.21 -10.24 14.61
CA ALA A 44 -3.89 -8.96 14.73
C ALA A 44 -4.42 -8.46 13.38
N VAL A 45 -3.60 -8.50 12.33
CA VAL A 45 -4.02 -8.10 10.97
C VAL A 45 -5.13 -9.02 10.45
N SER A 46 -5.07 -10.32 10.73
CA SER A 46 -6.12 -11.28 10.38
C SER A 46 -7.46 -10.95 11.08
N ALA A 47 -7.43 -10.57 12.36
CA ALA A 47 -8.62 -10.15 13.09
C ALA A 47 -9.23 -8.88 12.51
N LEU A 48 -8.40 -7.89 12.18
CA LEU A 48 -8.86 -6.65 11.53
C LEU A 48 -9.50 -6.93 10.16
N ALA A 49 -8.90 -7.83 9.38
CA ALA A 49 -9.44 -8.23 8.07
C ALA A 49 -10.78 -8.97 8.21
N SER A 50 -10.89 -9.85 9.20
CA SER A 50 -12.12 -10.58 9.50
C SER A 50 -13.26 -9.64 9.94
N GLY A 51 -12.91 -8.54 10.62
CA GLY A 51 -13.82 -7.47 10.98
C GLY A 51 -14.11 -6.46 9.87
N GLY A 52 -13.49 -6.58 8.69
CA GLY A 52 -13.69 -5.68 7.56
C GLY A 52 -13.00 -4.32 7.69
N LEU A 53 -12.08 -4.15 8.65
CA LEU A 53 -11.37 -2.88 8.88
C LEU A 53 -10.20 -2.68 7.91
N VAL A 54 -9.64 -3.77 7.38
CA VAL A 54 -8.56 -3.76 6.38
C VAL A 54 -8.78 -4.85 5.33
N PRO A 55 -8.21 -4.73 4.12
CA PRO A 55 -8.20 -5.82 3.15
C PRO A 55 -7.44 -7.06 3.67
N PRO A 56 -7.85 -8.29 3.29
CA PRO A 56 -7.12 -9.49 3.67
C PRO A 56 -5.70 -9.49 3.09
N LEU A 57 -4.76 -10.08 3.85
CA LEU A 57 -3.39 -10.28 3.40
C LEU A 57 -3.38 -11.17 2.15
N ARG A 58 -2.84 -10.64 1.05
CA ARG A 58 -2.69 -11.33 -0.24
C ARG A 58 -1.22 -11.68 -0.50
N LEU A 59 -0.55 -12.19 0.54
CA LEU A 59 0.86 -12.56 0.49
C LEU A 59 1.02 -13.90 -0.24
N VAL A 60 2.02 -13.99 -1.14
CA VAL A 60 2.49 -15.28 -1.66
C VAL A 60 3.48 -15.83 -0.66
N ARG A 61 3.11 -16.91 0.06
CA ARG A 61 4.03 -17.56 1.01
C ARG A 61 5.23 -18.11 0.23
N SER A 62 6.44 -17.64 0.54
CA SER A 62 7.64 -18.31 0.06
C SER A 62 7.81 -19.59 0.87
N ASP A 63 8.06 -20.73 0.21
CA ASP A 63 8.20 -22.06 0.83
C ASP A 63 9.44 -22.22 1.73
N ARG A 64 10.03 -21.12 2.21
CA ARG A 64 11.22 -21.12 3.06
C ARG A 64 10.83 -21.33 4.53
N ALA A 65 10.28 -22.51 4.79
CA ALA A 65 10.19 -23.11 6.11
C ALA A 65 10.50 -24.60 5.98
N SER A 66 11.79 -24.93 5.81
CA SER A 66 12.37 -26.24 6.06
C SER A 66 13.83 -26.08 6.48
#